data_AF-G9MS79-F1
#
_entry.id   AF-G9MS79-F1
#
_cell.length_a   1.000
_cell.length_b   1.000
_cell.length_c   1.000
_cell.angle_alpha   90.00
_cell.angle_beta   90.00
_cell.angle_gamma   90.00
#
_symmetry.space_group_name_H-M   'P 1'
#
loop_
_entity.id
_entity.type
_entity.pdbx_description
1 polymer ?
#
loop_
_entity_poly.entity_id
_entity_poly.type
_entity_poly.pdbx_seq_one_letter_code
_entity_poly.pdbx_strand_id
1 'polypeptide(L)'
;MRRSTVALALCLAPSAFATQQCGSVTIRSAADAEALRKGCSTVDGTVTLSAELNESISLDGVQIITGNLTSGDCNLVANRSSSASAISILSSTLTTIHGDLNLGSCVPGGLTNISFPNLKAVDGGFDIVNFGQLTYLDITNLDSVGYFYLWAPPLQTMLHNELRNVTGAHGTKRVFVTQTSLTSVDSLFRNPLDIGDSLASVEVNYFTN
;
A
#
# COMPACT_ATOMS: atom_id res chain seq x y z
N MET A 1 -71.51 -13.15 22.52
CA MET A 1 -70.48 -13.18 21.46
C MET A 1 -69.49 -12.05 21.70
N ARG A 2 -68.33 -12.33 22.30
CA ARG A 2 -67.23 -11.35 22.45
C ARG A 2 -66.06 -11.84 21.60
N ARG A 3 -65.75 -11.12 20.53
CA ARG A 3 -64.59 -11.37 19.66
C ARG A 3 -63.37 -10.72 20.30
N SER A 4 -62.45 -11.52 20.83
CA SER A 4 -61.12 -11.07 21.24
C SER A 4 -60.21 -11.12 20.03
N THR A 5 -59.87 -9.97 19.47
CA THR A 5 -58.81 -9.80 18.47
C THR A 5 -57.46 -9.88 19.16
N VAL A 6 -56.69 -10.93 18.85
CA VAL A 6 -55.29 -11.07 19.26
C VAL A 6 -54.45 -10.29 18.26
N ALA A 7 -53.78 -9.23 18.74
CA ALA A 7 -52.81 -8.48 17.95
C ALA A 7 -51.46 -9.22 18.00
N LEU A 8 -51.02 -9.72 16.84
CA LEU A 8 -49.72 -10.35 16.67
C LEU A 8 -48.68 -9.23 16.43
N ALA A 9 -47.92 -8.86 17.46
CA ALA A 9 -46.83 -7.90 17.35
C ALA A 9 -45.60 -8.58 16.77
N LEU A 10 -45.31 -8.32 15.49
CA LEU A 10 -44.11 -8.79 14.80
C LEU A 10 -42.92 -7.94 15.31
N CYS A 11 -42.12 -8.49 16.22
CA CYS A 11 -40.86 -7.88 16.63
C CYS A 11 -39.87 -7.94 15.47
N LEU A 12 -39.68 -6.82 14.77
CA LEU A 12 -38.54 -6.60 13.89
C LEU A 12 -37.28 -6.58 14.77
N ALA A 13 -36.53 -7.69 14.79
CA ALA A 13 -35.21 -7.70 15.41
C ALA A 13 -34.31 -6.70 14.67
N PRO A 14 -33.58 -5.81 15.37
CA PRO A 14 -32.55 -5.03 14.73
C PRO A 14 -31.51 -6.00 14.18
N SER A 15 -31.27 -5.95 12.88
CA SER A 15 -30.15 -6.61 12.23
C SER A 15 -28.88 -6.14 12.92
N ALA A 16 -28.33 -7.00 13.79
CA ALA A 16 -26.98 -6.84 14.27
C ALA A 16 -26.09 -6.81 13.02
N PHE A 17 -25.49 -5.65 12.73
CA PHE A 17 -24.29 -5.64 11.91
C PHE A 17 -23.31 -6.53 12.66
N ALA A 18 -23.13 -7.76 12.20
CA ALA A 18 -21.94 -8.50 12.58
C ALA A 18 -20.78 -7.55 12.27
N THR A 19 -20.05 -7.16 13.30
CA THR A 19 -18.77 -6.49 13.12
C THR A 19 -17.93 -7.48 12.34
N GLN A 20 -17.94 -7.36 11.01
CA GLN A 20 -17.10 -8.19 10.17
C GLN A 20 -15.67 -7.79 10.56
N GLN A 21 -15.03 -8.66 11.33
CA GLN A 21 -13.70 -8.39 11.85
C GLN A 21 -12.77 -8.48 10.65
N CYS A 22 -12.41 -7.33 10.12
CA CYS A 22 -11.54 -7.18 8.97
C CYS A 22 -10.09 -7.40 9.41
N GLY A 23 -9.77 -8.63 9.81
CA GLY A 23 -8.45 -9.00 10.27
C GLY A 23 -7.42 -9.03 9.15
N SER A 24 -6.21 -9.49 9.49
CA SER A 24 -5.15 -9.75 8.50
C SER A 24 -5.63 -10.65 7.37
N VAL A 25 -5.23 -10.34 6.13
CA VAL A 25 -5.68 -11.02 4.91
C VAL A 25 -4.52 -11.18 3.93
N THR A 26 -4.55 -12.26 3.16
CA THR A 26 -3.67 -12.45 2.01
C THR A 26 -4.46 -12.35 0.72
N ILE A 27 -4.10 -11.41 -0.15
CA ILE A 27 -4.71 -11.21 -1.46
C ILE A 27 -3.93 -12.03 -2.49
N ARG A 28 -4.56 -13.07 -3.05
CA ARG A 28 -4.02 -13.91 -4.12
C ARG A 28 -4.61 -13.59 -5.48
N SER A 29 -5.73 -12.87 -5.50
CA SER A 29 -6.51 -12.54 -6.70
C SER A 29 -7.32 -11.26 -6.51
N ALA A 30 -7.83 -10.72 -7.62
CA ALA A 30 -8.78 -9.61 -7.65
C ALA A 30 -10.08 -9.95 -6.91
N ALA A 31 -10.47 -11.23 -6.90
CA ALA A 31 -11.63 -11.70 -6.13
C ALA A 31 -11.40 -11.59 -4.61
N ASP A 32 -10.18 -11.83 -4.11
CA ASP A 32 -9.88 -11.64 -2.69
C ASP A 32 -9.94 -10.17 -2.29
N ALA A 33 -9.40 -9.29 -3.15
CA ALA A 33 -9.46 -7.84 -2.93
C ALA A 33 -10.91 -7.33 -3.00
N GLU A 34 -11.71 -7.84 -3.93
CA GLU A 34 -13.15 -7.59 -4.02
C GLU A 34 -13.91 -8.03 -2.76
N ALA A 35 -13.57 -9.20 -2.21
CA ALA A 35 -14.17 -9.70 -0.99
C ALA A 35 -13.82 -8.82 0.22
N LEU A 36 -12.55 -8.40 0.33
CA LEU A 36 -12.07 -7.49 1.36
C LEU A 36 -12.85 -6.17 1.32
N ARG A 37 -12.87 -5.51 0.17
CA ARG A 37 -13.43 -4.16 0.03
C ARG A 37 -14.96 -4.09 0.13
N LYS A 38 -15.67 -5.20 0.00
CA LYS A 38 -17.14 -5.28 0.21
C LYS A 38 -17.55 -5.16 1.67
N GLY A 39 -16.67 -5.51 2.61
CA GLY A 39 -16.99 -5.55 4.03
C GLY A 39 -16.11 -4.67 4.91
N CYS A 40 -15.01 -4.12 4.37
CA CYS A 40 -13.94 -3.54 5.18
C CYS A 40 -13.49 -2.18 4.66
N SER A 41 -13.85 -1.11 5.38
CA SER A 41 -13.21 0.19 5.23
C SER A 41 -11.92 0.32 6.06
N THR A 42 -11.82 -0.43 7.15
CA THR A 42 -10.62 -0.51 7.99
C THR A 42 -10.20 -1.97 8.12
N VAL A 43 -8.93 -2.26 7.87
CA VAL A 43 -8.31 -3.56 8.11
C VAL A 43 -7.57 -3.51 9.45
N ASP A 44 -8.06 -4.28 10.42
CA ASP A 44 -7.47 -4.53 11.72
C ASP A 44 -6.38 -5.63 11.63
N GLY A 45 -5.27 -5.32 10.96
CA GLY A 45 -4.18 -6.24 10.73
C GLY A 45 -3.37 -5.94 9.47
N THR A 46 -2.67 -6.96 8.99
CA THR A 46 -1.76 -6.87 7.84
C THR A 46 -2.45 -7.35 6.56
N VAL A 47 -2.29 -6.58 5.48
CA VAL A 47 -2.63 -6.97 4.12
C VAL A 47 -1.37 -7.50 3.44
N THR A 48 -1.35 -8.79 3.12
CA THR A 48 -0.26 -9.43 2.38
C THR A 48 -0.66 -9.65 0.93
N LEU A 49 0.13 -9.13 -0.01
CA LEU A 49 -0.01 -9.40 -1.44
C LEU A 49 0.74 -10.68 -1.78
N SER A 50 0.06 -11.65 -2.37
CA SER A 50 0.68 -12.92 -2.77
C SER A 50 1.78 -12.70 -3.80
N ALA A 51 2.86 -13.46 -3.66
CA ALA A 51 3.94 -13.52 -4.63
C ALA A 51 3.47 -14.00 -6.02
N GLU A 52 2.36 -14.74 -6.07
CA GLU A 52 1.77 -15.36 -7.27
C GLU A 52 0.73 -14.49 -7.99
N LEU A 53 0.45 -13.27 -7.49
CA LEU A 53 -0.48 -12.35 -8.13
C LEU A 53 -0.10 -12.15 -9.60
N ASN A 54 -1.06 -12.35 -10.50
CA ASN A 54 -0.88 -12.30 -11.96
C ASN A 54 -1.95 -11.42 -12.65
N GLU A 55 -2.72 -10.70 -11.86
CA GLU A 55 -3.74 -9.76 -12.31
C GLU A 55 -3.68 -8.47 -11.49
N SER A 56 -4.27 -7.40 -12.03
CA SER A 56 -4.35 -6.12 -11.34
C SER A 56 -5.33 -6.18 -10.17
N ILE A 57 -4.96 -5.50 -9.09
CA ILE A 57 -5.73 -5.46 -7.84
C ILE A 57 -6.16 -4.03 -7.54
N SER A 58 -7.42 -3.84 -7.14
CA SER A 58 -7.90 -2.60 -6.53
C SER A 58 -8.28 -2.83 -5.07
N LEU A 59 -7.82 -1.96 -4.19
CA LEU A 59 -8.22 -1.87 -2.78
C LEU A 59 -9.26 -0.76 -2.55
N ASP A 60 -9.95 -0.31 -3.59
CA ASP A 60 -11.00 0.73 -3.48
C ASP A 60 -12.13 0.30 -2.56
N GLY A 61 -12.35 1.08 -1.51
CA GLY A 61 -13.24 0.79 -0.38
C GLY A 61 -12.48 0.70 0.94
N VAL A 62 -11.23 0.20 0.91
CA VAL A 62 -10.33 0.20 2.07
C VAL A 62 -9.74 1.60 2.23
N GLN A 63 -9.84 2.16 3.43
CA GLN A 63 -9.35 3.49 3.79
C GLN A 63 -8.17 3.42 4.75
N ILE A 64 -8.19 2.48 5.69
CA ILE A 64 -7.18 2.36 6.75
C ILE A 64 -6.69 0.92 6.84
N ILE A 65 -5.38 0.73 6.93
CA ILE A 65 -4.75 -0.53 7.33
C ILE A 65 -4.01 -0.26 8.65
N THR A 66 -4.40 -0.95 9.72
CA THR A 66 -3.79 -0.75 11.05
C THR A 66 -2.45 -1.46 11.20
N GLY A 67 -2.21 -2.53 10.43
CA GLY A 67 -0.93 -3.21 10.32
C GLY A 67 -0.19 -2.79 9.05
N ASN A 68 0.44 -3.78 8.41
CA ASN A 68 1.30 -3.54 7.25
C ASN A 68 0.55 -3.78 5.93
N LEU A 69 1.00 -3.13 4.86
CA LEU A 69 0.77 -3.56 3.49
C LEU A 69 2.08 -4.15 2.96
N THR A 70 2.14 -5.47 2.80
CA THR A 70 3.40 -6.16 2.50
C THR A 70 3.29 -7.10 1.31
N SER A 71 4.40 -7.35 0.61
CA SER A 71 4.51 -8.53 -0.27
C SER A 71 4.73 -9.81 0.55
N GLY A 72 4.24 -10.95 0.07
CA GLY A 72 4.41 -12.26 0.71
C GLY A 72 5.84 -12.83 0.63
N ASP A 73 6.04 -13.98 1.29
CA ASP A 73 7.36 -14.60 1.47
C ASP A 73 8.00 -15.14 0.17
N CYS A 74 9.31 -14.97 0.07
CA CYS A 74 10.11 -15.34 -1.10
C CYS A 74 10.48 -16.79 -1.26
N ASN A 75 10.22 -17.62 -0.25
CA ASN A 75 10.67 -19.01 -0.27
C ASN A 75 9.88 -19.90 -1.26
N LEU A 76 8.94 -19.33 -2.02
CA LEU A 76 8.00 -20.06 -2.88
C LEU A 76 8.13 -19.79 -4.38
N VAL A 77 8.93 -18.80 -4.82
CA VAL A 77 8.99 -18.45 -6.26
C VAL A 77 10.43 -18.41 -6.77
N ALA A 78 11.00 -19.59 -6.99
CA ALA A 78 12.16 -19.74 -7.86
C ALA A 78 11.69 -19.48 -9.31
N ASN A 79 12.28 -18.49 -9.98
CA ASN A 79 12.07 -18.19 -11.40
C ASN A 79 10.83 -17.32 -11.72
N ARG A 80 10.92 -16.01 -11.42
CA ARG A 80 9.98 -15.03 -11.97
C ARG A 80 10.33 -14.78 -13.43
N SER A 81 9.48 -15.25 -14.33
CA SER A 81 9.61 -14.93 -15.76
C SER A 81 9.48 -13.43 -15.97
N SER A 82 10.43 -12.84 -16.70
CA SER A 82 10.37 -11.45 -17.18
C SER A 82 9.25 -11.20 -18.19
N SER A 83 8.52 -12.25 -18.59
CA SER A 83 7.41 -12.21 -19.55
C SER A 83 6.02 -12.15 -18.91
N ALA A 84 5.92 -11.83 -17.61
CA ALA A 84 4.63 -11.68 -16.94
C ALA A 84 3.85 -10.50 -17.55
N SER A 85 2.52 -10.65 -17.68
CA SER A 85 1.65 -9.56 -18.10
C SER A 85 1.76 -8.39 -17.12
N ALA A 86 1.70 -7.16 -17.64
CA ALA A 86 1.70 -5.97 -16.81
C ALA A 86 0.47 -5.96 -15.89
N ILE A 87 0.71 -5.79 -14.59
CA ILE A 87 -0.33 -5.66 -13.58
C ILE A 87 -0.16 -4.38 -12.78
N SER A 88 -1.19 -3.98 -12.05
CA SER A 88 -1.20 -2.77 -11.23
C SER A 88 -1.84 -3.02 -9.87
N ILE A 89 -1.38 -2.30 -8.85
CA ILE A 89 -2.02 -2.26 -7.53
C ILE A 89 -2.51 -0.83 -7.30
N LEU A 90 -3.81 -0.69 -7.06
CA LEU A 90 -4.49 0.60 -7.08
C LEU A 90 -5.34 0.80 -5.81
N SER A 91 -5.40 2.02 -5.31
CA SER A 91 -6.44 2.45 -4.37
C SER A 91 -6.63 3.97 -4.41
N SER A 92 -7.84 4.39 -4.73
CA SER A 92 -8.32 5.76 -4.63
C SER A 92 -8.91 6.09 -3.26
N THR A 93 -9.04 5.12 -2.36
CA THR A 93 -9.67 5.35 -1.04
C THR A 93 -8.70 5.19 0.13
N LEU A 94 -7.58 4.47 -0.05
CA LEU A 94 -6.61 4.24 1.01
C LEU A 94 -5.97 5.56 1.41
N THR A 95 -6.10 5.93 2.68
CA THR A 95 -5.58 7.18 3.25
C THR A 95 -4.45 6.98 4.24
N THR A 96 -4.44 5.84 4.95
CA THR A 96 -3.50 5.62 6.05
C THR A 96 -3.09 4.16 6.18
N ILE A 97 -1.80 3.94 6.44
CA ILE A 97 -1.24 2.66 6.89
C ILE A 97 -0.52 2.95 8.20
N HIS A 98 -0.95 2.35 9.32
CA HIS A 98 -0.33 2.56 10.63
C HIS A 98 0.93 1.70 10.84
N GLY A 99 1.14 0.68 10.02
CA GLY A 99 2.38 -0.08 9.96
C GLY A 99 3.26 0.34 8.78
N ASP A 100 3.95 -0.64 8.21
CA ASP A 100 4.82 -0.46 7.05
C ASP A 100 4.06 -0.68 5.73
N LEU A 101 4.35 0.14 4.73
CA LEU A 101 4.15 -0.22 3.33
C LEU A 101 5.46 -0.83 2.84
N ASN A 102 5.55 -2.16 2.82
CA ASN A 102 6.77 -2.87 2.45
C ASN A 102 6.54 -3.78 1.25
N LEU A 103 6.78 -3.24 0.07
CA LEU A 103 6.77 -3.98 -1.18
C LEU A 103 8.21 -4.10 -1.67
N GLY A 104 8.91 -5.11 -1.16
CA GLY A 104 10.35 -5.18 -1.35
C GLY A 104 10.94 -6.56 -1.59
N SER A 105 10.26 -7.59 -1.09
CA SER A 105 10.84 -8.92 -1.03
C SER A 105 10.41 -9.74 -2.24
N CYS A 106 9.09 -9.88 -2.48
CA CYS A 106 8.58 -10.81 -3.48
C CYS A 106 7.29 -10.35 -4.15
N VAL A 107 7.46 -9.47 -5.11
CA VAL A 107 6.37 -8.79 -5.82
C VAL A 107 6.19 -9.39 -7.21
N PRO A 108 4.93 -9.57 -7.69
CA PRO A 108 4.61 -10.13 -9.00
C PRO A 108 5.56 -9.71 -10.10
N GLY A 109 6.02 -10.68 -10.89
CA GLY A 109 6.99 -10.43 -11.96
C GLY A 109 6.52 -9.42 -13.01
N GLY A 110 5.22 -9.06 -13.00
CA GLY A 110 4.58 -8.10 -13.91
C GLY A 110 4.15 -6.78 -13.27
N LEU A 111 4.51 -6.45 -12.02
CA LEU A 111 4.04 -5.21 -11.41
C LEU A 111 4.71 -3.99 -12.06
N THR A 112 3.94 -3.23 -12.83
CA THR A 112 4.43 -2.04 -13.54
C THR A 112 3.94 -0.73 -12.95
N ASN A 113 2.78 -0.74 -12.27
CA ASN A 113 2.18 0.46 -11.69
C ASN A 113 1.68 0.23 -10.25
N ILE A 114 1.98 1.20 -9.38
CA ILE A 114 1.36 1.35 -8.05
C ILE A 114 0.72 2.73 -7.99
N SER A 115 -0.54 2.83 -7.58
CA SER A 115 -1.23 4.13 -7.46
C SER A 115 -2.09 4.17 -6.21
N PHE A 116 -1.66 4.99 -5.25
CA PHE A 116 -2.34 5.33 -4.01
C PHE A 116 -2.42 6.86 -3.85
N PRO A 117 -3.10 7.57 -4.77
CA PRO A 117 -3.06 9.04 -4.83
C PRO A 117 -3.59 9.69 -3.55
N ASN A 118 -4.47 9.03 -2.81
CA ASN A 118 -5.08 9.55 -1.59
C ASN A 118 -4.42 9.06 -0.30
N LEU A 119 -3.37 8.25 -0.39
CA LEU A 119 -2.57 7.84 0.77
C LEU A 119 -1.85 9.08 1.30
N LYS A 120 -2.07 9.40 2.57
CA LYS A 120 -1.49 10.57 3.25
C LYS A 120 -0.35 10.18 4.18
N ALA A 121 -0.52 9.09 4.92
CA ALA A 121 0.42 8.68 5.94
C ALA A 121 0.72 7.19 5.90
N VAL A 122 2.00 6.88 6.06
CA VAL A 122 2.50 5.55 6.44
C VAL A 122 3.29 5.73 7.73
N ASP A 123 2.75 5.31 8.87
CA ASP A 123 3.39 5.61 10.15
C ASP A 123 4.73 4.86 10.30
N GLY A 124 4.84 3.69 9.66
CA GLY A 124 6.07 2.91 9.53
C GLY A 124 6.91 3.26 8.30
N GLY A 125 7.67 2.29 7.80
CA GLY A 125 8.48 2.41 6.58
C GLY A 125 7.63 2.45 5.31
N PHE A 126 7.96 3.36 4.42
CA PHE A 126 7.56 3.29 3.01
C PHE A 126 8.73 2.69 2.22
N ASP A 127 8.66 1.38 1.96
CA ASP A 127 9.65 0.61 1.23
C ASP A 127 9.07 0.10 -0.09
N ILE A 128 9.60 0.62 -1.19
CA ILE A 128 9.37 0.12 -2.55
C ILE A 128 10.74 -0.27 -3.08
N VAL A 129 11.10 -1.56 -3.00
CA VAL A 129 12.46 -2.04 -3.30
C VAL A 129 12.47 -3.28 -4.20
N ASN A 130 13.59 -3.56 -4.88
CA ASN A 130 13.77 -4.71 -5.79
C ASN A 130 12.78 -4.81 -6.96
N PHE A 131 12.25 -3.69 -7.46
CA PHE A 131 11.30 -3.73 -8.59
C PHE A 131 11.98 -3.69 -9.94
N GLY A 132 12.02 -4.83 -10.63
CA GLY A 132 12.58 -4.95 -11.98
C GLY A 132 11.66 -4.44 -13.12
N GLN A 133 10.39 -4.11 -12.84
CA GLN A 133 9.43 -3.67 -13.87
C GLN A 133 8.56 -2.46 -13.48
N LEU A 134 8.67 -1.93 -12.26
CA LEU A 134 7.84 -0.82 -11.80
C LEU A 134 8.24 0.48 -12.53
N THR A 135 7.40 0.97 -13.43
CA THR A 135 7.64 2.18 -14.22
C THR A 135 6.90 3.41 -13.71
N TYR A 136 5.82 3.21 -12.93
CA TYR A 136 4.95 4.27 -12.45
C TYR A 136 4.59 4.09 -10.97
N LEU A 137 4.78 5.15 -10.19
CA LEU A 137 4.39 5.25 -8.79
C LEU A 137 3.56 6.53 -8.59
N ASP A 138 2.34 6.39 -8.11
CA ASP A 138 1.51 7.53 -7.71
C ASP A 138 1.23 7.47 -6.21
N ILE A 139 1.81 8.43 -5.51
CA ILE A 139 1.67 8.69 -4.08
C ILE A 139 1.41 10.19 -3.89
N THR A 140 0.59 10.76 -4.77
CA THR A 140 0.40 12.21 -4.93
C THR A 140 0.29 12.96 -3.60
N ASN A 141 -0.50 12.43 -2.64
CA ASN A 141 -0.77 13.07 -1.36
C ASN A 141 -0.01 12.48 -0.16
N LEU A 142 0.97 11.59 -0.36
CA LEU A 142 1.74 11.02 0.75
C LEU A 142 2.64 12.09 1.34
N ASP A 143 2.34 12.58 2.54
CA ASP A 143 3.06 13.70 3.15
C ASP A 143 3.78 13.33 4.46
N SER A 144 3.49 12.15 5.03
CA SER A 144 4.12 11.67 6.26
C SER A 144 4.52 10.21 6.15
N VAL A 145 5.77 9.91 6.49
CA VAL A 145 6.28 8.54 6.59
C VAL A 145 7.09 8.34 7.87
N GLY A 146 7.26 7.10 8.31
CA GLY A 146 8.26 6.73 9.30
C GLY A 146 9.68 6.88 8.76
N TYR A 147 9.94 6.27 7.61
CA TYR A 147 11.08 6.52 6.75
C TYR A 147 10.69 6.23 5.30
N PHE A 148 11.47 6.72 4.34
CA PHE A 148 11.23 6.54 2.90
C PHE A 148 12.40 5.80 2.27
N TYR A 149 12.16 4.66 1.64
CA TYR A 149 13.13 3.94 0.84
C TYR A 149 12.55 3.53 -0.52
N LEU A 150 13.14 4.07 -1.57
CA LEU A 150 12.80 3.76 -2.96
C LEU A 150 14.00 3.20 -3.71
N TRP A 151 13.85 1.98 -4.20
CA TRP A 151 14.76 1.32 -5.13
C TRP A 151 13.98 0.59 -6.23
N ALA A 152 13.88 1.23 -7.39
CA ALA A 152 13.16 0.72 -8.54
C ALA A 152 13.84 1.21 -9.84
N PRO A 153 14.81 0.45 -10.38
CA PRO A 153 15.60 0.89 -11.55
C PRO A 153 14.79 1.39 -12.74
N PRO A 154 13.68 0.74 -13.16
CA PRO A 154 12.91 1.20 -14.32
C PRO A 154 11.89 2.30 -13.98
N LEU A 155 11.83 2.80 -12.75
CA LEU A 155 10.84 3.80 -12.34
C LEU A 155 11.11 5.12 -13.04
N GLN A 156 10.19 5.52 -13.93
CA GLN A 156 10.30 6.73 -14.75
C GLN A 156 9.41 7.85 -14.26
N THR A 157 8.25 7.50 -13.69
CA THR A 157 7.27 8.48 -13.21
C THR A 157 6.97 8.24 -11.74
N MET A 158 7.16 9.28 -10.94
CA MET A 158 6.66 9.35 -9.57
C MET A 158 5.77 10.59 -9.43
N LEU A 159 4.48 10.39 -9.20
CA LEU A 159 3.57 11.48 -8.83
C LEU A 159 3.59 11.63 -7.32
N HIS A 160 4.06 12.79 -6.86
CA HIS A 160 4.20 13.11 -5.45
C HIS A 160 4.27 14.62 -5.30
N ASN A 161 3.43 15.21 -4.44
CA ASN A 161 3.38 16.65 -4.24
C ASN A 161 4.50 17.14 -3.32
N GLU A 162 4.51 16.63 -2.09
CA GLU A 162 5.45 17.07 -1.06
C GLU A 162 5.51 16.08 0.11
N LEU A 163 6.72 15.78 0.57
CA LEU A 163 6.94 15.11 1.84
C LEU A 163 7.10 16.18 2.91
N ARG A 164 6.32 16.09 3.98
CA ARG A 164 6.30 17.07 5.07
C ARG A 164 6.90 16.54 6.36
N ASN A 165 6.83 15.21 6.57
CA ASN A 165 7.20 14.62 7.84
C ASN A 165 7.89 13.26 7.68
N VAL A 166 8.97 13.08 8.45
CA VAL A 166 9.68 11.81 8.61
C VAL A 166 9.79 11.55 10.11
N THR A 167 8.94 10.67 10.63
CA THR A 167 8.75 10.51 12.09
C THR A 167 9.90 9.77 12.75
N GLY A 168 10.62 8.92 12.00
CA GLY A 168 11.72 8.13 12.53
C GLY A 168 11.30 6.74 13.03
N ALA A 169 10.26 6.15 12.43
CA ALA A 169 9.86 4.78 12.74
C ALA A 169 11.06 3.83 12.62
N HIS A 170 11.09 2.80 13.47
CA HIS A 170 12.20 1.86 13.59
C HIS A 170 13.54 2.52 13.99
N GLY A 171 13.49 3.71 14.60
CA GLY A 171 14.64 4.40 15.18
C GLY A 171 15.50 5.17 14.17
N THR A 172 15.03 5.34 12.92
CA THR A 172 15.80 6.06 11.89
C THR A 172 14.90 7.02 11.11
N LYS A 173 15.30 8.30 11.02
CA LYS A 173 14.65 9.30 10.17
C LYS A 173 15.37 9.38 8.83
N ARG A 174 14.93 8.66 7.80
CA ARG A 174 15.66 8.62 6.52
C ARG A 174 14.74 8.82 5.33
N VAL A 175 15.27 9.51 4.33
CA VAL A 175 14.78 9.49 2.96
C VAL A 175 15.92 8.96 2.10
N PHE A 176 15.73 7.80 1.50
CA PHE A 176 16.71 7.13 0.67
C PHE A 176 16.09 6.79 -0.68
N VAL A 177 16.62 7.39 -1.74
CA VAL A 177 16.25 7.05 -3.11
C VAL A 177 17.51 6.63 -3.83
N THR A 178 17.51 5.41 -4.35
CA THR A 178 18.66 4.87 -5.08
C THR A 178 18.23 4.09 -6.31
N GLN A 179 19.08 4.10 -7.34
CA GLN A 179 18.91 3.30 -8.55
C GLN A 179 17.47 3.37 -9.11
N THR A 180 17.10 4.55 -9.61
CA THR A 180 15.82 4.79 -10.31
C THR A 180 16.10 5.49 -11.64
N SER A 181 15.12 5.46 -12.56
CA SER A 181 15.15 6.24 -13.80
C SER A 181 14.42 7.59 -13.68
N LEU A 182 14.15 8.04 -12.45
CA LEU A 182 13.48 9.31 -12.19
C LEU A 182 14.39 10.47 -12.59
N THR A 183 13.80 11.50 -13.21
CA THR A 183 14.50 12.73 -13.58
C THR A 183 14.53 13.76 -12.45
N SER A 184 13.65 13.64 -11.45
CA SER A 184 13.59 14.50 -10.28
C SER A 184 13.02 13.76 -9.08
N VAL A 185 13.50 14.13 -7.90
CA VAL A 185 12.98 13.71 -6.58
C VAL A 185 12.63 14.93 -5.72
N ASP A 186 12.50 16.11 -6.33
CA ASP A 186 12.41 17.38 -5.60
C ASP A 186 11.24 17.42 -4.62
N SER A 187 10.11 16.78 -4.97
CA SER A 187 8.94 16.70 -4.09
C SER A 187 9.23 16.05 -2.74
N LEU A 188 10.26 15.20 -2.62
CA LEU A 188 10.69 14.66 -1.32
C LEU A 188 11.44 15.68 -0.46
N PHE A 189 11.94 16.77 -1.04
CA PHE A 189 12.82 17.75 -0.38
C PHE A 189 12.35 19.21 -0.51
N ARG A 190 11.12 19.43 -1.01
CA ARG A 190 10.53 20.79 -1.18
C ARG A 190 10.42 21.56 0.14
N ASN A 191 10.26 20.85 1.26
CA ASN A 191 10.19 21.42 2.60
C ASN A 191 11.43 20.99 3.40
N PRO A 192 11.96 21.82 4.33
CA PRO A 192 12.99 21.39 5.25
C PRO A 192 12.47 20.21 6.08
N LEU A 193 13.01 19.02 5.82
CA LEU A 193 12.69 17.83 6.59
C LEU A 193 13.57 17.77 7.85
N ASP A 194 12.95 17.56 9.00
CA ASP A 194 13.69 17.15 10.20
C ASP A 194 14.03 15.66 10.11
N ILE A 195 15.26 15.39 9.67
CA ILE A 195 15.86 14.06 9.59
C ILE A 195 16.86 13.79 10.73
N GLY A 196 16.98 14.72 11.70
CA GLY A 196 18.01 14.65 12.74
C GLY A 196 19.43 14.51 12.19
N ASP A 197 20.28 13.74 12.89
CA ASP A 197 21.64 13.39 12.44
C ASP A 197 21.66 12.29 11.35
N SER A 198 20.49 11.82 10.93
CA SER A 198 20.41 10.78 9.91
C SER A 198 20.76 11.36 8.54
N LEU A 199 21.55 10.63 7.78
CA LEU A 199 21.83 10.99 6.39
C LEU A 199 20.54 10.88 5.58
N ALA A 200 20.00 12.02 5.12
CA ALA A 200 19.24 12.01 3.88
C ALA A 200 20.26 11.84 2.75
N SER A 201 20.22 10.69 2.11
CA SER A 201 21.03 10.42 0.94
C SER A 201 20.11 10.23 -0.25
N VAL A 202 20.29 11.10 -1.24
CA VAL A 202 19.82 10.82 -2.59
C VAL A 202 21.02 10.24 -3.33
N GLU A 203 21.08 8.93 -3.43
CA GLU A 203 22.06 8.26 -4.29
C GLU A 203 21.44 8.06 -5.66
N VAL A 204 21.44 9.11 -6.49
CA VAL A 204 21.07 8.97 -7.90
C VAL A 204 22.20 8.21 -8.61
N ASN A 205 22.21 6.89 -8.49
CA ASN A 205 23.08 6.02 -9.26
C ASN A 205 22.54 5.98 -10.69
N TYR A 206 23.15 6.78 -11.57
CA TYR A 206 22.98 6.64 -13.01
C TYR A 206 23.57 5.29 -13.43
N PHE A 207 22.72 4.32 -13.76
CA PHE A 207 23.16 3.25 -14.64
C PHE A 207 23.33 3.88 -16.02
N THR A 208 24.57 4.29 -16.35
CA THR A 208 24.97 4.44 -17.75
C THR A 208 24.97 3.04 -18.35
N ASN A 209 24.05 2.82 -19.29
CA ASN A 209 23.84 1.65 -20.17
C ASN A 209 24.91 0.55 -20.15
#